data_AF-A0A2M4AWQ1-F1
#
_entry.id   AF-A0A2M4AWQ1-F1
#
_cell.length_a   1.000
_cell.length_b   1.000
_cell.length_c   1.000
_cell.angle_alpha   90.00
_cell.angle_beta   90.00
_cell.angle_gamma   90.00
#
_symmetry.space_group_name_H-M   'P 1'
#
loop_
_entity.id
_entity.type
_entity.pdbx_description
1 polymer ?
#
loop_
_entity_poly.entity_id
_entity_poly.type
_entity_poly.pdbx_seq_one_letter_code
_entity_poly.pdbx_strand_id
1 'polypeptide(L)'
;MSDRLEEEFGGWELFDALWSKLRSELPGNGETRDKTGTTDKLLEQLLEKEWDTPWVRDSMKLSQDVKSQEKANAARAKGNSYFHPKVKRYIEAVKHYNECLCYSEPASEARALAYANRSAVCYDLHRYEECLENIRLARAANYPERLADKLVKRELAAKQALADQATAAEAGNVTKPAQRRSLALTYKANGKVPQVADCLELAESKQFGRHVITNRDLKAGDIVAHEKPTHTLLVDIYRHVRCDYCLKDRMYTLMPCEGCTVAMYCSEECRKQAQLTYHRYECPILRDMWRIFTKIPVMAMRTVTMAITFFDHNVDEMLLHLGTLDEATVNPLAMDWTVAKRRDIYDTVHALATNDHVRDCK
;
A
#
# COMPACT_ATOMS: atom_id res chain seq x y z
N MET A 1 -16.01 -0.87 9.16
CA MET A 1 -14.87 -0.43 8.32
C MET A 1 -14.28 0.79 9.02
N SER A 2 -12.96 0.96 9.04
CA SER A 2 -12.42 2.26 9.45
C SER A 2 -12.90 3.31 8.46
N ASP A 3 -13.14 4.52 8.95
CA ASP A 3 -13.62 5.61 8.12
C ASP A 3 -12.55 5.87 7.03
N ARG A 4 -12.96 5.85 5.76
CA ARG A 4 -12.08 6.03 4.60
C ARG A 4 -11.43 7.42 4.71
N LEU A 5 -10.14 7.54 4.39
CA LEU A 5 -9.49 8.85 4.33
C LEU A 5 -10.01 9.67 3.15
N GLU A 6 -10.38 9.00 2.07
CA GLU A 6 -10.99 9.62 0.89
C GLU A 6 -12.31 10.26 1.31
N GLU A 7 -12.36 11.59 1.16
CA GLU A 7 -13.58 12.37 1.39
C GLU A 7 -14.65 11.94 0.37
N GLU A 8 -15.93 11.90 0.76
CA GLU A 8 -17.04 11.65 -0.18
C GLU A 8 -17.06 12.69 -1.32
N PHE A 9 -16.53 13.88 -1.05
CA PHE A 9 -16.35 15.01 -1.96
C PHE A 9 -14.85 15.24 -2.21
N GLY A 10 -14.19 14.27 -2.85
CA GLY A 10 -12.75 14.32 -3.12
C GLY A 10 -12.33 15.51 -4.00
N GLY A 11 -11.03 15.62 -4.30
CA GLY A 11 -10.49 16.72 -5.12
C GLY A 11 -11.12 16.88 -6.51
N TRP A 12 -11.96 15.95 -6.95
CA TRP A 12 -12.71 16.01 -8.21
C TRP A 12 -13.49 17.29 -8.40
N GLU A 13 -14.21 17.79 -7.39
CA GLU A 13 -14.96 19.05 -7.53
C GLU A 13 -14.03 20.24 -7.73
N LEU A 14 -12.89 20.24 -7.02
CA LEU A 14 -11.84 21.24 -7.23
C LEU A 14 -11.27 21.14 -8.64
N PHE A 15 -10.95 19.94 -9.12
CA PHE A 15 -10.45 19.74 -10.48
C PHE A 15 -11.48 20.08 -11.55
N ASP A 16 -12.77 19.80 -11.34
CA ASP A 16 -13.84 20.16 -12.27
C ASP A 16 -14.07 21.68 -12.31
N ALA A 17 -14.04 22.34 -11.16
CA ALA A 17 -14.12 23.79 -11.06
C ALA A 17 -12.90 24.46 -11.72
N LEU A 18 -11.70 23.95 -11.43
CA LEU A 18 -10.45 24.41 -12.02
C LEU A 18 -10.46 24.21 -13.54
N TRP A 19 -10.83 23.02 -14.00
CA TRP A 19 -10.92 22.70 -15.42
C TRP A 19 -11.96 23.57 -16.12
N SER A 20 -13.13 23.80 -15.52
CA SER A 20 -14.16 24.67 -16.08
C SER A 20 -13.67 26.12 -16.25
N LYS A 21 -12.90 26.62 -15.28
CA LYS A 21 -12.26 27.94 -15.38
C LYS A 21 -11.23 27.97 -16.50
N LEU A 22 -10.27 27.04 -16.47
CA LEU A 22 -9.18 26.96 -17.43
C LEU A 22 -9.67 26.77 -18.87
N ARG A 23 -10.72 25.98 -19.08
CA ARG A 23 -11.32 25.72 -20.39
C ARG A 23 -11.77 27.00 -21.09
N SER A 24 -12.24 28.00 -20.33
CA SER A 24 -12.65 29.30 -20.90
C SER A 24 -11.47 30.14 -21.41
N GLU A 25 -10.25 29.83 -20.95
CA GLU A 25 -9.01 30.51 -21.32
C GLU A 25 -8.24 29.75 -22.41
N LEU A 26 -8.63 28.50 -22.70
CA LEU A 26 -8.02 27.67 -23.73
C LEU A 26 -8.68 27.87 -25.12
N PRO A 27 -7.91 27.85 -26.21
CA PRO A 27 -8.45 27.83 -27.57
C PRO A 27 -9.40 26.64 -27.79
N GLY A 28 -10.46 26.83 -28.57
CA GLY A 28 -11.38 25.74 -28.93
C GLY A 28 -12.18 25.14 -27.77
N ASN A 29 -12.39 25.88 -26.66
CA ASN A 29 -13.07 25.39 -25.45
C ASN A 29 -12.42 24.13 -24.85
N GLY A 30 -11.09 24.10 -24.78
CA GLY A 30 -10.33 23.03 -24.12
C GLY A 30 -10.14 21.77 -24.97
N GLU A 31 -10.12 21.89 -26.30
CA GLU A 31 -9.58 20.84 -27.16
C GLU A 31 -8.05 20.74 -26.98
N THR A 32 -7.60 19.85 -26.10
CA THR A 32 -6.16 19.60 -25.78
C THR A 32 -5.47 18.71 -26.83
N ARG A 33 -5.81 18.86 -28.11
CA ARG A 33 -5.33 17.97 -29.19
C ARG A 33 -4.59 18.73 -30.30
N ASP A 34 -3.78 19.72 -29.95
CA ASP A 34 -2.86 20.27 -30.95
C ASP A 34 -1.64 19.35 -31.09
N LYS A 35 -1.37 18.87 -32.32
CA LYS A 35 -0.22 18.00 -32.61
C LYS A 35 1.14 18.68 -32.31
N THR A 36 1.11 19.96 -32.00
CA THR A 36 2.25 20.83 -31.71
C THR A 36 2.54 20.99 -30.21
N GLY A 37 1.67 20.49 -29.31
CA GLY A 37 1.84 20.57 -27.86
C GLY A 37 1.81 22.00 -27.29
N THR A 38 1.23 22.94 -28.03
CA THR A 38 1.16 24.36 -27.63
C THR A 38 0.00 24.58 -26.66
N THR A 39 -1.12 23.87 -26.86
CA THR A 39 -2.26 23.91 -25.93
C THR A 39 -1.88 23.29 -24.58
N ASP A 40 -1.10 22.21 -24.58
CA ASP A 40 -0.65 21.55 -23.35
C ASP A 40 0.29 22.46 -22.53
N LYS A 41 1.26 23.11 -23.18
CA LYS A 41 2.13 24.09 -22.52
C LYS A 41 1.36 25.29 -21.96
N LEU A 42 0.34 25.76 -22.68
CA LEU A 42 -0.52 26.84 -22.19
C LEU A 42 -1.32 26.37 -20.97
N LEU A 43 -1.88 25.16 -21.02
CA LEU A 43 -2.58 24.56 -19.89
C LEU A 43 -1.67 24.42 -18.67
N GLU A 44 -0.43 23.95 -18.83
CA GLU A 44 0.57 23.89 -17.75
C GLU A 44 0.81 25.27 -17.12
N GLN A 45 1.04 26.31 -17.94
CA GLN A 45 1.24 27.68 -17.45
C GLN A 45 0.03 28.23 -16.70
N LEU A 46 -1.18 27.99 -17.21
CA LEU A 46 -2.42 28.44 -16.57
C LEU A 46 -2.67 27.67 -15.26
N LEU A 47 -2.40 26.36 -15.25
CA LEU A 47 -2.47 25.53 -14.04
C LEU A 47 -1.49 26.03 -12.98
N GLU A 48 -0.22 26.30 -13.33
CA GLU A 48 0.78 26.84 -12.42
C GLU A 48 0.31 28.15 -11.77
N LYS A 49 -0.27 29.05 -12.57
CA LYS A 49 -0.80 30.32 -12.07
C LYS A 49 -1.99 30.13 -11.14
N GLU A 50 -2.90 29.22 -11.47
CA GLU A 50 -4.09 28.95 -10.66
C GLU A 50 -3.79 28.17 -9.38
N TRP A 51 -2.77 27.31 -9.39
CA TRP A 51 -2.40 26.45 -8.27
C TRP A 51 -2.07 27.23 -6.99
N ASP A 52 -1.50 28.42 -7.15
CA ASP A 52 -1.11 29.30 -6.05
C ASP A 52 -2.21 30.25 -5.58
N THR A 53 -3.38 30.21 -6.21
CA THR A 53 -4.50 31.07 -5.80
C THR A 53 -5.10 30.61 -4.46
N PRO A 54 -5.62 31.55 -3.64
CA PRO A 54 -6.21 31.20 -2.35
C PRO A 54 -7.35 30.20 -2.46
N TRP A 55 -8.22 30.31 -3.48
CA TRP A 55 -9.37 29.42 -3.62
C TRP A 55 -8.93 27.96 -3.86
N VAL A 56 -7.91 27.71 -4.70
CA VAL A 56 -7.38 26.35 -4.90
C VAL A 56 -6.74 25.82 -3.62
N ARG A 57 -5.88 26.62 -2.98
CA ARG A 57 -5.17 26.22 -1.76
C ARG A 57 -6.12 25.94 -0.59
N ASP A 58 -7.12 26.80 -0.40
CA ASP A 58 -8.13 26.67 0.66
C ASP A 58 -9.05 25.48 0.40
N SER A 59 -9.43 25.24 -0.86
CA SER A 59 -10.23 24.06 -1.25
C SER A 59 -9.50 22.75 -0.99
N MET A 60 -8.17 22.71 -1.15
CA MET A 60 -7.41 21.50 -0.84
C MET A 60 -7.41 21.17 0.65
N LYS A 61 -7.54 22.15 1.57
CA LYS A 61 -7.47 21.94 3.02
C LYS A 61 -6.22 21.16 3.47
N LEU A 62 -5.08 21.44 2.82
CA LEU A 62 -3.80 20.82 3.18
C LEU A 62 -3.43 21.17 4.62
N SER A 63 -2.86 20.21 5.33
CA SER A 63 -2.35 20.44 6.69
C SER A 63 -1.17 19.53 6.94
N GLN A 64 -0.36 19.80 7.97
CA GLN A 64 0.68 18.85 8.32
C GLN A 64 0.07 17.55 8.85
N ASP A 65 0.60 16.39 8.45
CA ASP A 65 0.25 15.12 9.07
C ASP A 65 1.03 14.94 10.37
N VAL A 66 0.31 15.01 11.49
CA VAL A 66 0.89 14.95 12.83
C VAL A 66 0.07 14.02 13.73
N LYS A 67 0.75 13.39 14.69
CA LYS A 67 0.10 12.61 15.74
C LYS A 67 -0.85 13.50 16.53
N SER A 68 -1.94 12.90 17.03
CA SER A 68 -2.97 13.61 17.78
C SER A 68 -3.47 12.73 18.92
N GLN A 69 -3.13 13.14 20.14
CA GLN A 69 -3.58 12.48 21.37
C GLN A 69 -5.11 12.43 21.48
N GLU A 70 -5.78 13.48 21.01
CA GLU A 70 -7.25 13.56 20.96
C GLU A 70 -7.83 12.49 20.01
N LYS A 71 -7.36 12.45 18.75
CA LYS A 71 -7.81 11.44 17.78
C LYS A 71 -7.47 10.02 18.23
N ALA A 72 -6.29 9.82 18.84
CA ALA A 72 -5.90 8.54 19.41
C ALA A 72 -6.88 8.09 20.52
N ASN A 73 -7.23 8.99 21.45
CA ASN A 73 -8.17 8.68 22.52
C ASN A 73 -9.59 8.41 21.98
N ALA A 74 -10.05 9.18 20.99
CA ALA A 74 -11.35 8.97 20.35
C ALA A 74 -11.41 7.61 19.64
N ALA A 75 -10.39 7.25 18.86
CA ALA A 75 -10.29 5.95 18.21
C ALA A 75 -10.30 4.81 19.24
N ARG A 76 -9.52 4.91 20.32
CA ARG A 76 -9.52 3.91 21.40
C ARG A 76 -10.89 3.78 22.08
N ALA A 77 -11.59 4.89 22.31
CA ALA A 77 -12.94 4.87 22.87
C ALA A 77 -13.93 4.14 21.95
N LYS A 78 -13.85 4.38 20.63
CA LYS A 78 -14.61 3.65 19.61
C LYS A 78 -14.25 2.16 19.60
N GLY A 79 -12.96 1.81 19.74
CA GLY A 79 -12.53 0.42 19.91
C GLY A 79 -13.12 -0.26 21.16
N ASN A 80 -13.14 0.45 22.29
CA ASN A 80 -13.72 -0.05 23.54
C ASN A 80 -15.23 -0.33 23.41
N SER A 81 -15.97 0.49 22.67
CA SER A 81 -17.41 0.27 22.47
C SER A 81 -17.68 -1.01 21.68
N TYR A 82 -16.84 -1.34 20.70
CA TYR A 82 -16.92 -2.61 19.97
C TYR A 82 -16.46 -3.81 20.79
N PHE A 83 -15.46 -3.64 21.66
CA PHE A 83 -14.98 -4.70 22.55
C PHE A 83 -15.93 -5.02 23.70
N HIS A 84 -16.88 -4.13 24.01
CA HIS A 84 -17.80 -4.27 25.13
C HIS A 84 -18.41 -5.69 25.22
N PRO A 85 -18.56 -6.30 26.42
CA PRO A 85 -19.02 -7.69 26.57
C PRO A 85 -20.39 -8.01 25.95
N LYS A 86 -21.24 -6.99 25.76
CA LYS A 86 -22.54 -7.12 25.07
C LYS A 86 -22.46 -6.97 23.54
N VAL A 87 -21.34 -6.46 23.01
CA VAL A 87 -21.14 -6.16 21.58
C VAL A 87 -20.21 -7.18 20.91
N LYS A 88 -19.04 -7.47 21.53
CA LYS A 88 -18.06 -8.49 21.08
C LYS A 88 -17.67 -8.42 19.60
N ARG A 89 -17.59 -7.21 19.02
CA ARG A 89 -17.15 -6.98 17.63
C ARG A 89 -15.63 -6.84 17.57
N TYR A 90 -14.91 -7.93 17.83
CA TYR A 90 -13.46 -7.95 18.01
C TYR A 90 -12.67 -7.38 16.81
N ILE A 91 -13.07 -7.71 15.58
CA ILE A 91 -12.39 -7.21 14.37
C ILE A 91 -12.48 -5.68 14.29
N GLU A 92 -13.65 -5.10 14.56
CA GLU A 92 -13.83 -3.64 14.54
C GLU A 92 -13.11 -2.98 15.72
N ALA A 93 -13.09 -3.61 16.90
CA ALA A 93 -12.32 -3.14 18.03
C ALA A 93 -10.82 -2.99 17.68
N VAL A 94 -10.22 -4.02 17.06
CA VAL A 94 -8.81 -4.00 16.67
C VAL A 94 -8.51 -2.98 15.58
N LYS A 95 -9.41 -2.79 14.60
CA LYS A 95 -9.27 -1.71 13.61
C LYS A 95 -9.12 -0.35 14.28
N HIS A 96 -9.95 -0.06 15.28
CA HIS A 96 -9.90 1.21 16.01
C HIS A 96 -8.74 1.29 17.01
N TYR A 97 -8.28 0.18 17.58
CA TYR A 97 -7.03 0.18 18.34
C TYR A 97 -5.82 0.43 17.43
N ASN A 98 -5.79 -0.11 16.21
CA ASN A 98 -4.76 0.17 15.22
C ASN A 98 -4.80 1.62 14.73
N GLU A 99 -6.00 2.17 14.54
CA GLU A 99 -6.19 3.60 14.26
C GLU A 99 -5.68 4.48 15.42
N CYS A 100 -5.96 4.10 16.68
CA CYS A 100 -5.39 4.77 17.85
C CYS A 100 -3.86 4.78 17.81
N LEU A 101 -3.24 3.63 17.48
CA LEU A 101 -1.79 3.53 17.35
C LEU A 101 -1.25 4.51 16.30
N CYS A 102 -1.90 4.61 15.13
CA CYS A 102 -1.51 5.56 14.07
C CYS A 102 -1.49 7.02 14.53
N TYR A 103 -2.43 7.43 15.39
CA TYR A 103 -2.51 8.80 15.91
C TYR A 103 -1.66 9.05 17.16
N SER A 104 -1.14 8.01 17.81
CA SER A 104 -0.43 8.16 19.08
C SER A 104 1.05 8.50 18.90
N GLU A 105 1.68 9.08 19.92
CA GLU A 105 3.14 9.27 20.02
C GLU A 105 3.83 8.01 20.60
N PRO A 106 5.08 7.67 20.23
CA PRO A 106 5.73 6.40 20.57
C PRO A 106 5.69 6.03 22.05
N ALA A 107 5.85 7.02 22.91
CA ALA A 107 5.96 6.87 24.37
C ALA A 107 4.69 7.33 25.13
N SER A 108 3.56 7.45 24.43
CA SER A 108 2.31 7.96 25.00
C SER A 108 1.48 6.89 25.70
N GLU A 109 0.76 7.30 26.75
CA GLU A 109 -0.19 6.44 27.43
C GLU A 109 -1.27 5.89 26.47
N ALA A 110 -1.72 6.67 25.48
CA ALA A 110 -2.68 6.17 24.48
C ALA A 110 -2.13 4.98 23.68
N ARG A 111 -0.86 5.03 23.27
CA ARG A 111 -0.22 3.92 22.56
C ARG A 111 -0.16 2.67 23.43
N ALA A 112 0.28 2.83 24.68
CA ALA A 112 0.35 1.72 25.63
C ALA A 112 -1.02 1.09 25.90
N LEU A 113 -2.03 1.92 26.12
CA LEU A 113 -3.41 1.46 26.33
C LEU A 113 -3.97 0.76 25.09
N ALA A 114 -3.70 1.25 23.88
CA ALA A 114 -4.14 0.60 22.64
C ALA A 114 -3.54 -0.79 22.46
N TYR A 115 -2.23 -0.96 22.70
CA TYR A 115 -1.61 -2.29 22.70
C TYR A 115 -2.19 -3.20 23.78
N ALA A 116 -2.41 -2.67 24.99
CA ALA A 116 -3.04 -3.43 26.08
C ALA A 116 -4.48 -3.84 25.74
N ASN A 117 -5.27 -2.96 25.11
CA ASN A 117 -6.61 -3.27 24.63
C ASN A 117 -6.58 -4.33 23.51
N ARG A 118 -5.62 -4.25 22.58
CA ARG A 118 -5.43 -5.25 21.52
C ARG A 118 -5.03 -6.61 22.09
N SER A 119 -4.20 -6.66 23.14
CA SER A 119 -3.86 -7.92 23.82
C SER A 119 -5.08 -8.58 24.47
N ALA A 120 -6.03 -7.81 24.99
CA ALA A 120 -7.28 -8.35 25.53
C ALA A 120 -8.10 -9.05 24.43
N VAL A 121 -8.21 -8.42 23.26
CA VAL A 121 -8.87 -9.04 22.10
C VAL A 121 -8.14 -10.30 21.66
N CYS A 122 -6.81 -10.27 21.59
CA CYS A 122 -6.03 -11.45 21.20
C CYS A 122 -6.23 -12.62 22.16
N TYR A 123 -6.27 -12.34 23.47
CA TYR A 123 -6.56 -13.34 24.49
C TYR A 123 -7.96 -13.96 24.32
N ASP A 124 -9.00 -13.14 24.16
CA ASP A 124 -10.38 -13.61 23.97
C ASP A 124 -10.58 -14.42 22.67
N LEU A 125 -9.69 -14.23 21.69
CA LEU A 125 -9.65 -14.99 20.43
C LEU A 125 -8.67 -16.17 20.45
N HIS A 126 -8.10 -16.52 21.62
CA HIS A 126 -7.10 -17.58 21.78
C HIS A 126 -5.83 -17.41 20.92
N ARG A 127 -5.51 -16.16 20.56
CA ARG A 127 -4.29 -15.76 19.82
C ARG A 127 -3.21 -15.37 20.83
N TYR A 128 -2.71 -16.35 21.56
CA TYR A 128 -1.93 -16.11 22.76
C TYR A 128 -0.53 -15.55 22.46
N GLU A 129 0.11 -15.94 21.36
CA GLU A 129 1.39 -15.38 20.93
C GLU A 129 1.26 -13.89 20.62
N GLU A 130 0.23 -13.49 19.86
CA GLU A 130 -0.03 -12.07 19.61
C GLU A 130 -0.49 -11.32 20.86
N CYS A 131 -1.16 -11.98 21.81
CA CYS A 131 -1.47 -11.39 23.11
C CYS A 131 -0.19 -10.99 23.85
N LEU A 132 0.78 -11.91 23.94
CA LEU A 132 2.06 -11.68 24.61
C LEU A 132 2.89 -10.59 23.93
N GLU A 133 2.93 -10.58 22.60
CA GLU A 133 3.63 -9.53 21.85
C GLU A 133 3.00 -8.15 22.11
N ASN A 134 1.68 -8.07 22.18
CA ASN A 134 0.99 -6.82 22.50
C ASN A 134 1.24 -6.36 23.95
N ILE A 135 1.36 -7.29 24.90
CA ILE A 135 1.73 -6.95 26.29
C ILE A 135 3.15 -6.37 26.32
N ARG A 136 4.09 -6.96 25.57
CA ARG A 136 5.46 -6.45 25.44
C ARG A 136 5.48 -5.03 24.84
N LEU A 137 4.74 -4.80 23.76
CA LEU A 137 4.62 -3.50 23.11
C LEU A 137 3.95 -2.46 24.02
N ALA A 138 2.93 -2.85 24.79
CA ALA A 138 2.28 -1.95 25.75
C ALA A 138 3.27 -1.44 26.80
N ARG A 139 4.08 -2.35 27.38
CA ARG A 139 5.12 -1.99 28.37
C ARG A 139 6.18 -1.08 27.77
N ALA A 140 6.64 -1.37 26.56
CA ALA A 140 7.61 -0.53 25.85
C ALA A 140 7.11 0.88 25.54
N ALA A 141 5.79 1.08 25.50
CA ALA A 141 5.14 2.37 25.23
C ALA A 141 4.74 3.15 26.50
N ASN A 142 5.35 2.86 27.66
CA ASN A 142 5.03 3.45 28.97
C ASN A 142 3.61 3.11 29.48
N TYR A 143 3.31 1.81 29.59
CA TYR A 143 2.06 1.37 30.20
C TYR A 143 1.94 1.86 31.66
N PRO A 144 0.79 2.43 32.07
CA PRO A 144 0.67 2.98 33.42
C PRO A 144 0.79 1.94 34.53
N GLU A 145 1.63 2.24 35.53
CA GLU A 145 1.85 1.36 36.69
C GLU A 145 0.56 1.02 37.42
N ARG A 146 -0.34 2.01 37.55
CA ARG A 146 -1.68 1.85 38.16
C ARG A 146 -2.57 0.78 37.48
N LEU A 147 -2.21 0.34 36.28
CA LEU A 147 -2.92 -0.68 35.52
C LEU A 147 -2.10 -1.97 35.31
N ALA A 148 -0.83 -2.01 35.76
CA ALA A 148 0.12 -3.07 35.44
C ALA A 148 -0.40 -4.49 35.77
N ASP A 149 -1.11 -4.64 36.89
CA ASP A 149 -1.73 -5.89 37.32
C ASP A 149 -2.61 -6.53 36.25
N LYS A 150 -3.31 -5.72 35.43
CA LYS A 150 -4.17 -6.23 34.36
C LYS A 150 -3.35 -6.95 33.29
N LEU A 151 -2.17 -6.43 32.95
CA LEU A 151 -1.27 -7.07 31.98
C LEU A 151 -0.61 -8.31 32.58
N VAL A 152 -0.16 -8.24 33.84
CA VAL A 152 0.47 -9.38 34.52
C VAL A 152 -0.47 -10.58 34.57
N LYS A 153 -1.72 -10.38 34.98
CA LYS A 153 -2.75 -11.45 35.03
C LYS A 153 -3.00 -12.05 33.65
N ARG A 154 -3.14 -11.20 32.61
CA ARG A 154 -3.35 -11.67 31.23
C ARG A 154 -2.14 -12.40 30.68
N GLU A 155 -0.93 -11.94 30.96
CA GLU A 155 0.31 -12.57 30.53
C GLU A 155 0.45 -13.98 31.11
N LEU A 156 0.22 -14.13 32.41
CA LEU A 156 0.26 -15.43 33.09
C LEU A 156 -0.77 -16.39 32.48
N ALA A 157 -2.01 -15.93 32.30
CA ALA A 157 -3.07 -16.74 31.71
C ALA A 157 -2.76 -17.14 30.26
N ALA A 158 -2.22 -16.23 29.45
CA ALA A 158 -1.83 -16.52 28.06
C ALA A 158 -0.68 -17.53 27.98
N LYS A 159 0.34 -17.42 28.85
CA LYS A 159 1.45 -18.37 28.94
C LYS A 159 0.97 -19.76 29.36
N GLN A 160 0.09 -19.83 30.36
CA GLN A 160 -0.50 -21.10 30.79
C GLN A 160 -1.27 -21.75 29.65
N ALA A 161 -2.13 -20.99 28.97
CA ALA A 161 -2.94 -21.52 27.88
C ALA A 161 -2.10 -22.01 26.68
N LEU A 162 -0.94 -21.38 26.40
CA LEU A 162 0.02 -21.88 25.41
C LEU A 162 0.67 -23.21 25.84
N ALA A 163 1.05 -23.33 27.11
CA ALA A 163 1.60 -24.59 27.63
C ALA A 163 0.57 -25.72 27.56
N ASP A 164 -0.69 -25.43 27.89
CA ASP A 164 -1.80 -26.38 27.80
C ASP A 164 -2.04 -26.80 26.33
N GLN A 165 -2.00 -25.85 25.38
CA GLN A 165 -2.11 -26.14 23.94
C GLN A 165 -0.97 -27.02 23.41
N ALA A 166 0.28 -26.76 23.84
CA ALA A 166 1.43 -27.57 23.44
C ALA A 166 1.29 -29.02 23.95
N THR A 167 0.92 -29.18 25.22
CA THR A 167 0.69 -30.50 25.85
C THR A 167 -0.42 -31.27 25.13
N ALA A 168 -1.52 -30.59 24.76
CA ALA A 168 -2.62 -31.20 24.02
C ALA A 168 -2.24 -31.59 22.59
N ALA A 169 -1.37 -30.82 21.93
CA ALA A 169 -0.87 -31.12 20.58
C ALA A 169 0.07 -32.32 20.56
N GLU A 170 0.87 -32.53 21.62
CA GLU A 170 1.73 -33.72 21.79
C GLU A 170 0.90 -35.00 22.05
N ALA A 171 -0.27 -34.87 22.68
CA ALA A 171 -1.20 -35.97 22.94
C ALA A 171 -2.12 -36.31 21.74
N GLY A 172 -2.21 -35.44 20.73
CA GLY A 172 -3.06 -35.61 19.55
C GLY A 172 -2.28 -35.96 18.28
N ASN A 173 -2.80 -36.89 17.47
CA ASN A 173 -2.27 -37.13 16.12
C ASN A 173 -2.55 -35.90 15.24
N VAL A 174 -1.55 -35.02 15.08
CA VAL A 174 -1.67 -33.80 14.28
C VAL A 174 -1.90 -34.18 12.81
N THR A 175 -3.11 -33.91 12.31
CA THR A 175 -3.41 -33.95 10.88
C THR A 175 -2.54 -32.91 10.18
N LYS A 176 -1.67 -33.40 9.28
CA LYS A 176 -0.83 -32.53 8.44
C LYS A 176 -1.73 -31.51 7.74
N PRO A 177 -1.37 -30.22 7.72
CA PRO A 177 -2.12 -29.21 6.99
C PRO A 177 -2.25 -29.65 5.53
N ALA A 178 -3.44 -29.46 4.96
CA ALA A 178 -3.71 -29.75 3.55
C ALA A 178 -2.58 -29.16 2.69
N GLN A 179 -1.93 -30.02 1.92
CA GLN A 179 -0.80 -29.66 1.07
C GLN A 179 -1.29 -28.59 0.09
N ARG A 180 -0.93 -27.32 0.33
CA ARG A 180 -1.26 -26.23 -0.58
C ARG A 180 -0.68 -26.59 -1.95
N ARG A 181 -1.55 -26.57 -2.97
CA ARG A 181 -1.09 -26.72 -4.36
C ARG A 181 0.04 -25.73 -4.62
N SER A 182 1.13 -26.25 -5.19
CA SER A 182 2.24 -25.42 -5.64
C SER A 182 1.74 -24.49 -6.75
N LEU A 183 2.03 -23.19 -6.64
CA LEU A 183 1.76 -22.19 -7.70
C LEU A 183 2.94 -22.09 -8.68
N ALA A 184 3.61 -23.22 -8.95
CA ALA A 184 4.71 -23.28 -9.90
C ALA A 184 4.18 -23.36 -11.34
N LEU A 185 5.01 -22.95 -12.31
CA LEU A 185 4.71 -23.13 -13.72
C LEU A 185 4.48 -24.62 -14.03
N THR A 186 3.44 -24.91 -14.81
CA THR A 186 3.15 -26.28 -15.24
C THR A 186 4.23 -26.79 -16.20
N TYR A 187 4.71 -25.91 -17.07
CA TYR A 187 5.70 -26.23 -18.10
C TYR A 187 7.07 -25.64 -17.75
N LYS A 188 8.06 -25.98 -18.57
CA LYS A 188 9.42 -25.47 -18.42
C LYS A 188 9.40 -23.94 -18.51
N ALA A 189 10.16 -23.28 -17.65
CA ALA A 189 10.32 -21.84 -17.70
C ALA A 189 11.06 -21.40 -18.96
N ASN A 190 10.68 -20.25 -19.51
CA ASN A 190 11.42 -19.59 -20.57
C ASN A 190 12.84 -19.23 -20.07
N GLY A 191 13.85 -19.44 -20.92
CA GLY A 191 15.25 -19.22 -20.54
C GLY A 191 15.60 -17.77 -20.20
N LYS A 192 14.91 -16.79 -20.80
CA LYS A 192 15.10 -15.35 -20.56
C LYS A 192 14.05 -14.75 -19.63
N VAL A 193 12.87 -15.37 -19.53
CA VAL A 193 11.74 -14.88 -18.72
C VAL A 193 11.26 -15.97 -17.76
N PRO A 194 12.00 -16.28 -16.67
CA PRO A 194 11.75 -17.47 -15.86
C PRO A 194 10.37 -17.51 -15.17
N GLN A 195 9.72 -16.35 -15.02
CA GLN A 195 8.35 -16.23 -14.52
C GLN A 195 7.28 -16.66 -15.53
N VAL A 196 7.66 -16.95 -16.78
CA VAL A 196 6.77 -17.35 -17.87
C VAL A 196 7.18 -18.73 -18.39
N ALA A 197 6.20 -19.56 -18.74
CA ALA A 197 6.43 -20.84 -19.40
C ALA A 197 6.97 -20.66 -20.84
N ASP A 198 7.83 -21.56 -21.28
CA ASP A 198 8.42 -21.58 -22.63
C ASP A 198 7.41 -21.85 -23.76
N CYS A 199 6.16 -22.16 -23.39
CA CYS A 199 5.06 -22.28 -24.31
C CYS A 199 4.41 -20.96 -24.72
N LEU A 200 4.75 -19.84 -24.06
CA LEU A 200 4.26 -18.50 -24.41
C LEU A 200 5.23 -17.79 -25.36
N GLU A 201 4.68 -17.23 -26.44
CA GLU A 201 5.43 -16.50 -27.46
C GLU A 201 4.80 -15.12 -27.69
N LEU A 202 5.64 -14.10 -27.88
CA LEU A 202 5.19 -12.76 -28.27
C LEU A 202 4.93 -12.75 -29.78
N ALA A 203 3.76 -12.26 -30.16
CA ALA A 203 3.36 -12.03 -31.54
C ALA A 203 2.88 -10.58 -31.72
N GLU A 204 2.82 -10.14 -32.97
CA GLU A 204 2.30 -8.82 -33.33
C GLU A 204 1.33 -8.94 -34.50
N SER A 205 0.23 -8.20 -34.43
CA SER A 205 -0.77 -8.15 -35.50
C SER A 205 -1.34 -6.75 -35.65
N LYS A 206 -1.89 -6.43 -36.83
CA LYS A 206 -2.58 -5.16 -37.04
C LYS A 206 -3.82 -4.97 -36.14
N GLN A 207 -4.45 -6.06 -35.72
CA GLN A 207 -5.69 -6.02 -34.95
C GLN A 207 -5.44 -5.82 -33.45
N PHE A 208 -4.43 -6.50 -32.90
CA PHE A 208 -4.20 -6.56 -31.45
C PHE A 208 -2.90 -5.87 -31.02
N GLY A 209 -2.09 -5.39 -31.97
CA GLY A 209 -0.71 -4.98 -31.69
C GLY A 209 0.08 -6.15 -31.12
N ARG A 210 0.93 -5.86 -30.12
CA ARG A 210 1.68 -6.88 -29.35
C ARG A 210 0.72 -7.72 -28.50
N HIS A 211 0.79 -9.04 -28.67
CA HIS A 211 -0.04 -10.00 -27.94
C HIS A 211 0.73 -11.30 -27.68
N VAL A 212 0.24 -12.12 -26.75
CA VAL A 212 0.87 -13.40 -26.40
C VAL A 212 0.09 -14.55 -27.01
N ILE A 213 0.79 -15.47 -27.68
CA ILE A 213 0.25 -16.71 -28.24
C ILE A 213 0.87 -17.93 -27.55
N THR A 214 0.32 -19.12 -27.80
CA THR A 214 0.89 -20.39 -27.33
C THR A 214 1.38 -21.23 -28.49
N ASN A 215 2.49 -21.95 -28.29
CA ASN A 215 3.00 -22.93 -29.27
C ASN A 215 2.49 -24.36 -29.02
N ARG A 216 1.53 -24.52 -28.12
CA ARG A 216 0.87 -25.79 -27.79
C ARG A 216 -0.52 -25.57 -27.21
N ASP A 217 -1.24 -26.67 -27.10
CA ASP A 217 -2.50 -26.75 -26.38
C ASP A 217 -2.29 -26.64 -24.87
N LEU A 218 -3.11 -25.82 -24.23
CA LEU A 218 -3.17 -25.65 -22.78
C LEU A 218 -4.41 -26.36 -22.22
N LYS A 219 -4.30 -26.88 -20.99
CA LYS A 219 -5.42 -27.47 -20.25
C LYS A 219 -5.89 -26.51 -19.17
N ALA A 220 -7.17 -26.62 -18.82
CA ALA A 220 -7.73 -25.88 -17.70
C ALA A 220 -6.96 -26.18 -16.41
N GLY A 221 -6.42 -25.13 -15.78
CA GLY A 221 -5.61 -25.22 -14.58
C GLY A 221 -4.09 -25.15 -14.80
N ASP A 222 -3.62 -25.09 -16.05
CA ASP A 222 -2.20 -24.88 -16.33
C ASP A 222 -1.74 -23.47 -15.94
N ILE A 223 -0.61 -23.39 -15.25
CA ILE A 223 0.02 -22.13 -14.85
C ILE A 223 1.13 -21.84 -15.85
N VAL A 224 0.88 -20.87 -16.74
CA VAL A 224 1.81 -20.47 -17.82
C VAL A 224 2.54 -19.15 -17.56
N ALA A 225 2.12 -18.41 -16.54
CA ALA A 225 2.81 -17.22 -16.06
C ALA A 225 2.60 -17.10 -14.54
N HIS A 226 3.66 -16.75 -13.82
CA HIS A 226 3.65 -16.52 -12.38
C HIS A 226 4.58 -15.34 -12.05
N GLU A 227 4.03 -14.14 -12.14
CA GLU A 227 4.78 -12.90 -12.03
C GLU A 227 4.56 -12.21 -10.68
N LYS A 228 5.64 -11.64 -10.14
CA LYS A 228 5.57 -10.79 -8.96
C LYS A 228 5.36 -9.34 -9.42
N PRO A 229 4.39 -8.60 -8.86
CA PRO A 229 4.19 -7.20 -9.23
C PRO A 229 5.42 -6.36 -8.91
N THR A 230 5.81 -5.48 -9.85
CA THR A 230 6.91 -4.51 -9.65
C THR A 230 6.56 -3.51 -8.55
N HIS A 231 5.31 -3.06 -8.53
CA HIS A 231 4.80 -2.06 -7.60
C HIS A 231 3.51 -2.56 -6.99
N THR A 232 3.31 -2.29 -5.70
CA THR A 232 2.07 -2.61 -4.99
C THR A 232 1.66 -1.47 -4.09
N LEU A 233 0.36 -1.21 -4.02
CA LEU A 233 -0.22 -0.20 -3.16
C LEU A 233 -1.25 -0.85 -2.22
N LEU A 234 -1.11 -0.60 -0.92
CA LEU A 234 -2.15 -0.95 0.03
C LEU A 234 -3.28 0.07 -0.08
N VAL A 235 -4.46 -0.35 -0.54
CA VAL A 235 -5.62 0.54 -0.60
C VAL A 235 -6.11 0.90 0.81
N ASP A 236 -6.56 2.15 0.95
CA ASP A 236 -6.91 2.80 2.21
C ASP A 236 -7.81 1.98 3.14
N ILE A 237 -8.82 1.29 2.59
CA ILE A 237 -9.77 0.46 3.35
C ILE A 237 -9.11 -0.68 4.15
N TYR A 238 -7.85 -1.03 3.84
CA TYR A 238 -7.09 -2.09 4.50
C TYR A 238 -5.95 -1.58 5.40
N ARG A 239 -5.75 -0.26 5.55
CA ARG A 239 -4.60 0.34 6.25
C ARG A 239 -4.44 -0.08 7.72
N HIS A 240 -5.54 -0.50 8.37
CA HIS A 240 -5.54 -0.95 9.77
C HIS A 240 -5.65 -2.47 9.93
N VAL A 241 -5.56 -3.23 8.84
CA VAL A 241 -5.61 -4.70 8.88
C VAL A 241 -4.46 -5.40 8.16
N ARG A 242 -3.79 -4.70 7.23
CA ARG A 242 -2.67 -5.25 6.47
C ARG A 242 -1.41 -4.40 6.63
N CYS A 243 -0.27 -5.06 6.47
CA CYS A 243 1.02 -4.38 6.41
C CYS A 243 1.12 -3.57 5.11
N ASP A 244 1.54 -2.32 5.18
CA ASP A 244 1.71 -1.43 4.02
C ASP A 244 2.79 -1.92 3.05
N TYR A 245 3.79 -2.65 3.55
CA TYR A 245 4.87 -3.20 2.73
C TYR A 245 4.54 -4.57 2.15
N CYS A 246 4.29 -5.57 2.99
CA CYS A 246 4.15 -6.96 2.54
C CYS A 246 2.71 -7.37 2.22
N LEU A 247 1.74 -6.48 2.44
CA LEU A 247 0.29 -6.66 2.21
C LEU A 247 -0.38 -7.83 2.97
N LYS A 248 0.38 -8.56 3.78
CA LYS A 248 -0.15 -9.66 4.59
C LYS A 248 -1.11 -9.11 5.65
N ASP A 249 -2.21 -9.84 5.85
CA ASP A 249 -3.11 -9.61 6.97
C ASP A 249 -2.37 -9.90 8.29
N ARG A 250 -2.20 -8.84 9.08
CA ARG A 250 -1.42 -8.83 10.32
C ARG A 250 -2.06 -7.91 11.36
N MET A 251 -3.38 -7.76 11.32
CA MET A 251 -4.10 -6.74 12.10
C MET A 251 -3.81 -6.76 13.62
N TYR A 252 -3.44 -7.90 14.19
CA TYR A 252 -3.16 -8.02 15.62
C TYR A 252 -1.73 -7.63 16.02
N THR A 253 -0.82 -7.41 15.05
CA THR A 253 0.60 -7.12 15.30
C THR A 253 1.11 -5.92 14.53
N LEU A 254 0.23 -5.18 13.84
CA LEU A 254 0.61 -3.96 13.14
C LEU A 254 1.22 -2.93 14.10
N MET A 255 2.31 -2.30 13.66
CA MET A 255 2.97 -1.19 14.30
C MET A 255 2.83 0.02 13.38
N PRO A 256 2.40 1.18 13.90
CA PRO A 256 2.23 2.37 13.07
C PRO A 256 3.59 2.90 12.58
N CYS A 257 3.58 3.67 11.49
CA CYS A 257 4.68 4.58 11.20
C CYS A 257 4.79 5.63 12.31
N GLU A 258 6.01 6.06 12.64
CA GLU A 258 6.20 7.14 13.63
C GLU A 258 6.08 8.53 13.01
N GLY A 259 6.22 8.68 11.68
CA GLY A 259 6.17 9.96 10.98
C GLY A 259 4.77 10.39 10.48
N CYS A 260 3.93 9.45 10.04
CA CYS A 260 2.59 9.75 9.50
C CYS A 260 1.49 9.00 10.27
N THR A 261 0.22 9.37 10.07
CA THR A 261 -0.93 8.69 10.70
C THR A 261 -1.57 7.62 9.80
N VAL A 262 -0.92 7.24 8.69
CA VAL A 262 -1.53 6.38 7.66
C VAL A 262 -0.95 4.97 7.67
N ALA A 263 0.37 4.85 7.51
CA ALA A 263 1.01 3.56 7.24
C ALA A 263 1.20 2.72 8.51
N MET A 264 1.06 1.41 8.37
CA MET A 264 1.36 0.43 9.43
C MET A 264 2.14 -0.76 8.89
N TYR A 265 2.99 -1.36 9.71
CA TYR A 265 3.89 -2.45 9.34
C TYR A 265 3.80 -3.61 10.31
N CYS A 266 3.95 -4.85 9.83
CA CYS A 266 3.92 -6.03 10.70
C CYS A 266 5.25 -6.35 11.37
N SER A 267 6.34 -5.70 10.97
CA SER A 267 7.67 -5.89 11.53
C SER A 267 8.54 -4.67 11.28
N GLU A 268 9.59 -4.52 12.08
CA GLU A 268 10.60 -3.49 11.89
C GLU A 268 11.30 -3.64 10.53
N GLU A 269 11.48 -4.88 10.06
CA GLU A 269 12.00 -5.15 8.72
C GLU A 269 11.09 -4.59 7.63
N CYS A 270 9.76 -4.84 7.70
CA CYS A 270 8.82 -4.27 6.74
C CYS A 270 8.82 -2.74 6.76
N ARG A 271 8.93 -2.12 7.95
CA ARG A 271 9.02 -0.66 8.10
C ARG A 271 10.29 -0.11 7.44
N LYS A 272 11.44 -0.74 7.69
CA LYS A 272 12.73 -0.35 7.09
C LYS A 272 12.69 -0.49 5.58
N GLN A 273 12.20 -1.62 5.06
CA GLN A 273 12.11 -1.82 3.62
C GLN A 273 11.16 -0.83 2.95
N ALA A 274 10.00 -0.55 3.54
CA ALA A 274 9.11 0.52 3.06
C ALA A 274 9.81 1.88 3.03
N GLN A 275 10.51 2.24 4.11
CA GLN A 275 11.26 3.50 4.18
C GLN A 275 12.34 3.61 3.10
N LEU A 276 13.07 2.53 2.84
CA LEU A 276 14.11 2.48 1.82
C LEU A 276 13.57 2.55 0.40
N THR A 277 12.34 2.06 0.17
CA THR A 277 11.82 1.85 -1.19
C THR A 277 10.82 2.89 -1.66
N TYR A 278 9.98 3.47 -0.80
CA TYR A 278 8.99 4.46 -1.23
C TYR A 278 8.60 5.42 -0.11
N HIS A 279 8.45 4.91 1.12
CA HIS A 279 7.75 5.62 2.17
C HIS A 279 8.49 6.87 2.62
N ARG A 280 9.82 6.95 2.47
CA ARG A 280 10.59 8.17 2.76
C ARG A 280 10.09 9.41 2.01
N TYR A 281 9.59 9.23 0.79
CA TYR A 281 9.08 10.32 -0.04
C TYR A 281 7.59 10.54 0.19
N GLU A 282 6.85 9.46 0.42
CA GLU A 282 5.40 9.52 0.56
C GLU A 282 4.93 9.92 1.95
N CYS A 283 5.66 9.54 3.01
CA CYS A 283 5.28 9.75 4.41
C CYS A 283 4.68 11.14 4.71
N PRO A 284 5.29 12.26 4.30
CA PRO A 284 4.73 13.59 4.60
C PRO A 284 3.45 13.95 3.84
N ILE A 285 3.15 13.29 2.72
CA ILE A 285 2.05 13.64 1.82
C ILE A 285 0.98 12.54 1.70
N LEU A 286 1.25 11.34 2.21
CA LEU A 286 0.42 10.15 1.99
C LEU A 286 -1.03 10.35 2.49
N ARG A 287 -1.22 11.06 3.60
CA ARG A 287 -2.56 11.36 4.14
C ARG A 287 -3.37 12.21 3.16
N ASP A 288 -2.79 13.31 2.68
CA ASP A 288 -3.49 14.21 1.76
C ASP A 288 -3.65 13.59 0.37
N MET A 289 -2.69 12.76 -0.06
CA MET A 289 -2.82 11.97 -1.29
C MET A 289 -4.04 11.05 -1.25
N TRP A 290 -4.29 10.34 -0.14
CA TRP A 290 -5.50 9.52 0.02
C TRP A 290 -6.78 10.32 0.24
N ARG A 291 -6.68 11.52 0.81
CA ARG A 291 -7.83 12.38 1.08
C ARG A 291 -8.36 13.07 -0.19
N ILE A 292 -7.44 13.56 -1.01
CA ILE A 292 -7.74 14.35 -2.22
C ILE A 292 -7.93 13.43 -3.43
N PHE A 293 -7.09 12.40 -3.57
CA PHE A 293 -7.05 11.57 -4.76
C PHE A 293 -7.56 10.15 -4.52
N THR A 294 -7.92 9.49 -5.62
CA THR A 294 -8.23 8.06 -5.61
C THR A 294 -6.96 7.22 -5.64
N LYS A 295 -7.12 5.89 -5.56
CA LYS A 295 -6.01 4.92 -5.65
C LYS A 295 -5.09 5.06 -6.87
N ILE A 296 -5.55 5.64 -7.99
CA ILE A 296 -4.76 5.72 -9.23
C ILE A 296 -3.61 6.74 -9.09
N PRO A 297 -3.83 8.03 -8.75
CA PRO A 297 -2.74 8.97 -8.47
C PRO A 297 -1.79 8.50 -7.36
N VAL A 298 -2.31 7.85 -6.31
CA VAL A 298 -1.46 7.30 -5.24
C VAL A 298 -0.56 6.17 -5.78
N MET A 299 -1.07 5.34 -6.68
CA MET A 299 -0.27 4.29 -7.35
C MET A 299 0.78 4.89 -8.29
N ALA A 300 0.44 5.97 -8.99
CA ALA A 300 1.40 6.69 -9.83
C ALA A 300 2.53 7.29 -8.99
N MET A 301 2.20 7.95 -7.89
CA MET A 301 3.19 8.44 -6.92
C MET A 301 4.05 7.30 -6.37
N ARG A 302 3.46 6.16 -5.99
CA ARG A 302 4.20 4.96 -5.55
C ARG A 302 5.17 4.45 -6.60
N THR A 303 4.76 4.48 -7.86
CA THR A 303 5.59 4.05 -8.99
C THR A 303 6.80 4.96 -9.17
N VAL A 304 6.60 6.28 -9.14
CA VAL A 304 7.68 7.28 -9.27
C VAL A 304 8.61 7.26 -8.05
N THR A 305 8.06 7.23 -6.84
CA THR A 305 8.87 7.23 -5.60
C THR A 305 9.72 5.97 -5.47
N MET A 306 9.21 4.81 -5.91
CA MET A 306 10.01 3.59 -6.01
C MET A 306 11.10 3.70 -7.08
N ALA A 307 10.79 4.27 -8.25
CA ALA A 307 11.75 4.47 -9.32
C ALA A 307 12.96 5.30 -8.88
N ILE A 308 12.75 6.38 -8.11
CA ILE A 308 13.84 7.19 -7.55
C ILE A 308 14.85 6.32 -6.78
N THR A 309 14.41 5.26 -6.10
CA THR A 309 15.29 4.33 -5.37
C THR A 309 16.06 3.35 -6.25
N PHE A 310 15.63 3.17 -7.51
CA PHE A 310 16.35 2.35 -8.49
C PHE A 310 17.51 3.11 -9.11
N PHE A 311 17.47 4.44 -9.05
CA PHE A 311 18.55 5.36 -9.41
C PHE A 311 19.27 5.91 -8.17
N ASP A 312 19.36 5.10 -7.11
CA ASP A 312 20.16 5.41 -5.90
C ASP A 312 19.81 6.76 -5.25
N HIS A 313 18.52 7.13 -5.33
CA HIS A 313 17.98 8.40 -4.84
C HIS A 313 18.42 9.64 -5.63
N ASN A 314 18.96 9.47 -6.84
CA ASN A 314 19.39 10.52 -7.76
C ASN A 314 18.30 10.79 -8.81
N VAL A 315 17.53 11.86 -8.59
CA VAL A 315 16.45 12.27 -9.50
C VAL A 315 17.00 12.76 -10.84
N ASP A 316 18.14 13.46 -10.86
CA ASP A 316 18.73 13.98 -12.09
C ASP A 316 19.21 12.85 -13.00
N GLU A 317 19.83 11.81 -12.43
CA GLU A 317 20.23 10.61 -13.17
C GLU A 317 19.02 9.84 -13.71
N MET A 318 17.94 9.74 -12.93
CA MET A 318 16.69 9.16 -13.40
C MET A 318 16.13 9.95 -14.58
N LEU A 319 16.05 11.28 -14.48
CA LEU A 319 15.53 12.14 -15.55
C LEU A 319 16.40 12.08 -16.81
N LEU A 320 17.73 12.09 -16.66
CA LEU A 320 18.66 11.93 -17.78
C LEU A 320 18.49 10.58 -18.47
N HIS A 321 18.40 9.49 -17.70
CA HIS A 321 18.18 8.15 -18.23
C HIS A 321 16.86 8.10 -19.03
N LEU A 322 15.76 8.55 -18.43
CA LEU A 322 14.44 8.54 -19.09
C LEU A 322 14.40 9.44 -20.32
N GLY A 323 15.04 10.62 -20.30
CA GLY A 323 15.11 11.51 -21.45
C GLY A 323 15.94 10.98 -22.62
N THR A 324 16.74 9.93 -22.41
CA THR A 324 17.57 9.29 -23.45
C THR A 324 17.10 7.87 -23.80
N LEU A 325 16.05 7.37 -23.13
CA LEU A 325 15.51 6.03 -23.33
C LEU A 325 14.79 5.95 -24.68
N ASP A 326 15.21 5.04 -25.54
CA ASP A 326 14.46 4.69 -26.75
C ASP A 326 13.34 3.71 -26.38
N GLU A 327 12.18 4.25 -26.03
CA GLU A 327 10.99 3.50 -25.59
C GLU A 327 10.53 2.45 -26.60
N ALA A 328 10.77 2.65 -27.91
CA ALA A 328 10.41 1.68 -28.95
C ALA A 328 11.19 0.38 -28.84
N THR A 329 12.38 0.43 -28.22
CA THR A 329 13.24 -0.75 -28.00
C THR A 329 12.92 -1.49 -26.71
N VAL A 330 12.12 -0.90 -25.81
CA VAL A 330 11.77 -1.49 -24.53
C VAL A 330 10.70 -2.56 -24.71
N ASN A 331 11.10 -3.82 -24.54
CA ASN A 331 10.20 -4.97 -24.64
C ASN A 331 10.35 -5.90 -23.43
N PRO A 332 9.42 -5.86 -22.46
CA PRO A 332 9.48 -6.72 -21.26
C PRO A 332 9.46 -8.21 -21.60
N LEU A 333 8.92 -8.63 -22.74
CA LEU A 333 8.83 -10.04 -23.13
C LEU A 333 10.06 -10.54 -23.91
N ALA A 334 10.94 -9.63 -24.35
CA ALA A 334 12.20 -9.97 -25.02
C ALA A 334 13.44 -9.73 -24.14
N MET A 335 13.29 -8.94 -23.06
CA MET A 335 14.32 -8.68 -22.05
C MET A 335 14.75 -9.98 -21.34
N ASP A 336 16.02 -10.06 -20.97
CA ASP A 336 16.54 -11.14 -20.13
C ASP A 336 16.36 -10.81 -18.64
N TRP A 337 15.31 -11.35 -18.04
CA TRP A 337 14.97 -11.17 -16.63
C TRP A 337 15.91 -11.90 -15.67
N THR A 338 16.77 -12.80 -16.17
CA THR A 338 17.75 -13.48 -15.31
C THR A 338 18.87 -12.53 -14.86
N VAL A 339 19.10 -11.45 -15.63
CA VAL A 339 20.14 -10.45 -15.37
C VAL A 339 19.62 -9.02 -15.25
N ALA A 340 18.31 -8.81 -15.48
CA ALA A 340 17.69 -7.49 -15.44
C ALA A 340 17.86 -6.80 -14.08
N LYS A 341 18.31 -5.55 -14.13
CA LYS A 341 18.41 -4.66 -12.97
C LYS A 341 17.06 -3.98 -12.72
N ARG A 342 16.94 -3.37 -11.53
CA ARG A 342 15.74 -2.60 -11.14
C ARG A 342 15.43 -1.45 -12.12
N ARG A 343 16.47 -0.85 -12.72
CA ARG A 343 16.33 0.20 -13.74
C ARG A 343 15.71 -0.35 -15.03
N ASP A 344 16.25 -1.45 -15.55
CA ASP A 344 15.70 -2.14 -16.74
C ASP A 344 14.23 -2.52 -16.54
N ILE A 345 13.88 -3.03 -15.35
CA ILE A 345 12.47 -3.34 -15.01
C ILE A 345 11.61 -2.08 -15.02
N TYR A 346 12.11 -0.96 -14.50
CA TYR A 346 11.36 0.30 -14.51
C TYR A 346 11.18 0.89 -15.91
N ASP A 347 12.14 0.72 -16.81
CA ASP A 347 12.01 1.14 -18.21
C ASP A 347 10.77 0.49 -18.86
N THR A 348 10.52 -0.78 -18.54
CA THR A 348 9.30 -1.48 -19.02
C THR A 348 8.01 -0.88 -18.49
N VAL A 349 8.02 -0.31 -17.27
CA VAL A 349 6.86 0.37 -16.69
C VAL A 349 6.69 1.76 -17.30
N HIS A 350 7.79 2.49 -17.49
CA HIS A 350 7.80 3.82 -18.08
C HIS A 350 7.28 3.81 -19.53
N ALA A 351 7.84 2.94 -20.38
CA ALA A 351 7.45 2.83 -21.80
C ALA A 351 5.98 2.39 -21.99
N LEU A 352 5.37 1.71 -21.02
CA LEU A 352 3.93 1.40 -21.07
C LEU A 352 3.06 2.65 -20.86
N ALA A 353 3.51 3.61 -20.04
CA ALA A 353 2.74 4.81 -19.72
C ALA A 353 2.68 5.80 -20.89
N THR A 354 3.75 5.90 -21.67
CA THR A 354 4.00 6.89 -22.74
C THR A 354 3.50 6.49 -24.13
N ASN A 355 3.02 5.25 -24.29
CA ASN A 355 2.33 4.78 -25.51
C ASN A 355 0.87 5.26 -25.62
N ASP A 356 0.55 6.44 -25.07
CA ASP A 356 -0.79 7.02 -25.04
C ASP A 356 -1.37 7.26 -26.46
N HIS A 357 -0.53 7.68 -27.40
CA HIS A 357 -0.85 7.88 -28.82
C HIS A 357 -1.28 6.58 -29.54
N VAL A 358 -1.01 5.41 -28.93
CA VAL A 358 -1.40 4.09 -29.44
C VAL A 358 -2.68 3.57 -28.76
N ARG A 359 -3.16 4.25 -27.69
CA ARG A 359 -4.37 3.84 -26.98
C ARG A 359 -5.60 4.37 -27.72
N ASP A 360 -6.47 3.44 -28.11
CA ASP A 360 -7.75 3.75 -28.74
C ASP A 360 -8.53 4.73 -27.87
N CYS A 361 -8.82 5.91 -28.41
CA CYS A 361 -9.67 6.90 -27.77
C CYS A 361 -11.12 6.41 -27.86
N LYS A 362 -11.55 5.61 -26.88
CA LYS A 362 -12.97 5.31 -26.68
C LYS A 362 -13.65 6.40 -25.87
#